data_AF-A0A962XX64-F1
#
_entry.id   AF-A0A962XX64-F1
#
_cell.length_a   1.000
_cell.length_b   1.000
_cell.length_c   1.000
_cell.angle_alpha   90.00
_cell.angle_beta   90.00
_cell.angle_gamma   90.00
#
_symmetry.space_group_name_H-M   'P 1'
#
loop_
_entity.id
_entity.type
_entity.pdbx_description
1 polymer ?
#
loop_
_entity_poly.entity_id
_entity_poly.type
_entity_poly.pdbx_seq_one_letter_code
_entity_poly.pdbx_strand_id
1 'polypeptide(L)'
;MRTVSIRLDEATDARLRQIRARTGQSQTEAIKAAIAAFAEREEPAPAQSAAALDLIGCFDSGVGDLGRNHARHLRARLAAKHRRVQATD
;
A
#
# COMPACT_ATOMS: atom_id res chain seq x y z
N MET A 1 8.27 37.11 0.36
CA MET A 1 8.46 36.29 1.59
C MET A 1 7.12 36.19 2.30
N ARG A 2 6.67 34.99 2.66
CA ARG A 2 5.40 34.79 3.38
C ARG A 2 5.72 34.20 4.76
N THR A 3 5.11 34.76 5.81
CA THR A 3 5.22 34.24 7.18
C THR A 3 4.03 33.35 7.48
N VAL A 4 4.27 32.24 8.18
CA VAL A 4 3.22 31.32 8.66
C VAL A 4 3.41 31.12 10.15
N SER A 5 2.33 31.28 10.92
CA SER A 5 2.30 30.97 12.35
C SER A 5 1.56 29.66 12.56
N ILE A 6 2.17 28.72 13.27
CA ILE A 6 1.64 27.38 13.50
C ILE A 6 1.62 27.13 15.00
N ARG A 7 0.49 26.65 15.53
CA ARG A 7 0.40 26.18 16.91
C ARG A 7 0.75 24.69 16.92
N LEU A 8 1.67 24.32 17.79
CA LEU A 8 2.06 22.93 17.99
C LEU A 8 1.41 22.43 19.28
N ASP A 9 0.97 21.17 19.26
CA ASP A 9 0.70 20.48 20.51
C ASP A 9 2.03 20.12 21.20
N GLU A 10 1.94 19.72 22.47
CA GLU A 10 3.12 19.42 23.28
C GLU A 10 3.99 18.31 22.64
N ALA A 11 3.35 17.30 22.04
CA ALA A 11 4.04 16.18 21.42
C ALA A 11 4.86 16.63 20.19
N THR A 12 4.28 17.46 19.34
CA THR A 12 4.93 17.96 18.12
C THR A 12 6.03 18.96 18.46
N ASP A 13 5.81 19.82 19.44
CA ASP A 13 6.83 20.75 19.93
C ASP A 13 8.02 20.01 20.56
N ALA A 14 7.76 18.99 21.39
CA ALA A 14 8.82 18.12 21.92
C ALA A 14 9.64 17.45 20.80
N ARG A 15 8.98 16.98 19.74
CA ARG A 15 9.65 16.36 18.60
C ARG A 15 10.50 17.36 17.82
N LEU A 16 10.02 18.59 17.64
CA LEU A 16 10.77 19.67 17.00
C LEU A 16 12.01 20.03 17.83
N ARG A 17 11.89 20.13 19.16
CA ARG A 17 13.03 20.35 20.06
C ARG A 17 14.07 19.23 19.94
N GLN A 18 13.63 17.97 19.91
CA GLN A 18 14.53 16.82 19.78
C GLN A 18 15.29 16.83 18.45
N ILE A 19 14.60 17.14 17.34
CA ILE A 19 15.24 17.24 16.02
C ILE A 19 16.34 18.30 16.06
N ARG A 20 16.02 19.50 16.56
CA ARG A 20 16.98 20.60 16.67
C ARG A 20 18.18 20.25 17.55
N ALA A 21 17.94 19.60 18.69
CA ALA A 21 19.02 19.16 19.58
C ALA A 21 19.95 18.14 18.89
N ARG A 22 19.38 17.24 18.07
CA ARG A 22 20.16 16.23 17.35
C ARG A 22 20.91 16.79 16.14
N THR A 23 20.32 17.74 15.41
CA THR A 23 20.88 18.24 14.14
C THR A 23 21.65 19.56 14.29
N GLY A 24 21.54 20.24 15.43
CA GLY A 24 22.08 21.58 15.64
C GLY A 24 21.34 22.68 14.88
N GLN A 25 20.24 22.36 14.20
CA GLN A 25 19.52 23.31 13.36
C GLN A 25 18.68 24.30 14.18
N SER A 26 18.53 25.51 13.63
CA SER A 26 17.51 26.45 14.08
C SER A 26 16.11 25.90 13.80
N GLN A 27 15.11 26.48 14.47
CA GLN A 27 13.71 26.12 14.25
C GLN A 27 13.27 26.33 12.80
N THR A 28 13.66 27.45 12.19
CA THR A 28 13.33 27.77 10.80
C THR A 28 13.96 26.78 9.83
N GLU A 29 15.21 26.39 10.04
CA GLU A 29 15.89 25.40 9.20
C GLU A 29 15.25 24.03 9.33
N ALA A 30 14.96 23.58 10.56
CA ALA A 30 14.30 22.31 10.80
C ALA A 30 12.91 22.25 10.13
N ILE A 31 12.12 23.32 10.21
CA ILE A 31 10.80 23.39 9.56
C ILE A 31 10.93 23.38 8.04
N LYS A 32 11.86 24.15 7.46
CA LYS A 32 12.10 24.15 6.01
C LYS A 32 12.55 22.78 5.50
N ALA A 33 13.48 22.14 6.22
CA ALA A 33 13.95 20.80 5.90
C ALA A 33 12.82 19.77 5.96
N ALA A 34 11.94 19.86 6.97
CA ALA A 34 10.77 18.99 7.08
C ALA A 34 9.78 19.18 5.93
N ILE A 35 9.52 20.42 5.50
CA ILE A 35 8.66 20.70 4.33
C ILE A 35 9.28 20.13 3.06
N ALA A 36 10.57 20.33 2.84
CA ALA A 36 11.27 19.77 1.68
C ALA A 36 11.20 18.23 1.68
N ALA A 37 11.52 17.59 2.81
CA ALA A 37 11.43 16.14 2.94
C ALA A 37 10.00 15.60 2.74
N PHE A 38 8.99 16.36 3.15
CA PHE A 38 7.59 16.00 2.92
C PHE A 38 7.20 16.15 1.45
N ALA A 39 7.69 17.18 0.75
CA ALA A 39 7.40 17.40 -0.67
C ALA A 39 8.08 16.33 -1.57
N GLU A 40 9.29 15.90 -1.21
CA GLU A 40 10.03 14.84 -1.92
C GLU A 40 9.51 13.43 -1.58
N ARG A 41 8.60 13.31 -0.60
CA ARG A 41 8.02 12.02 -0.24
C ARG A 41 7.03 11.60 -1.31
N GLU A 42 7.49 10.79 -2.25
CA GLU A 42 6.60 10.07 -3.16
C GLU A 42 5.75 9.09 -2.36
N GLU A 43 4.44 9.28 -2.36
CA GLU A 43 3.52 8.23 -1.93
C GLU A 43 3.47 7.18 -3.05
N PRO A 44 3.73 5.89 -2.73
CA PRO A 44 3.70 4.87 -3.74
C PRO A 44 2.31 4.82 -4.36
N ALA A 45 2.25 4.82 -5.69
CA ALA A 45 1.01 4.64 -6.40
C ALA A 45 0.32 3.35 -5.94
N PRO A 46 -1.02 3.24 -5.98
CA PRO A 46 -1.73 2.04 -5.51
C PRO A 46 -1.17 0.74 -6.12
N ALA A 47 -0.76 0.75 -7.39
CA ALA A 47 -0.14 -0.39 -8.06
C ALA A 47 1.23 -0.77 -7.46
N GLN A 48 2.06 0.21 -7.09
CA GLN A 48 3.36 -0.02 -6.45
C GLN A 48 3.17 -0.61 -5.05
N SER A 49 2.20 -0.09 -4.29
CA SER A 49 1.82 -0.64 -2.98
C SER A 49 1.32 -2.08 -3.10
N ALA A 50 0.46 -2.36 -4.08
CA ALA A 50 -0.04 -3.71 -4.34
C ALA A 50 1.07 -4.69 -4.76
N ALA A 51 2.04 -4.24 -5.57
CA ALA A 51 3.20 -5.05 -5.92
C ALA A 51 4.09 -5.35 -4.71
N ALA A 52 4.39 -4.35 -3.87
CA ALA A 52 5.22 -4.51 -2.68
C ALA A 52 4.59 -5.43 -1.62
N LEU A 53 3.26 -5.46 -1.56
CA LEU A 53 2.48 -6.36 -0.70
C LEU A 53 2.22 -7.73 -1.34
N ASP A 54 2.79 -7.99 -2.52
CA ASP A 54 2.56 -9.22 -3.29
C ASP A 54 1.06 -9.51 -3.45
N LEU A 55 0.28 -8.49 -3.83
CA LEU A 55 -1.17 -8.61 -4.10
C LEU A 55 -1.46 -8.77 -5.60
N ILE A 56 -0.46 -8.52 -6.44
CA ILE A 56 -0.57 -8.68 -7.90
C ILE A 56 -0.07 -10.09 -8.26
N GLY A 57 -0.98 -10.94 -8.73
CA GLY A 57 -0.61 -12.28 -9.20
C GLY A 57 -0.31 -13.30 -8.10
N CYS A 58 -0.50 -12.97 -6.82
CA CYS A 58 -0.31 -13.90 -5.70
C CYS A 58 -1.31 -15.06 -5.62
N PHE A 59 -2.39 -14.99 -6.40
CA PHE A 59 -3.29 -16.11 -6.60
C PHE A 59 -2.94 -16.83 -7.90
N ASP A 60 -2.22 -17.95 -7.78
CA ASP A 60 -2.11 -18.92 -8.87
C ASP A 60 -3.32 -19.84 -8.83
N SER A 61 -4.36 -19.48 -9.59
CA SER A 61 -5.55 -20.31 -9.73
C SER A 61 -5.41 -21.42 -10.77
N GLY A 62 -4.21 -21.60 -11.35
CA GLY A 62 -3.88 -22.63 -12.36
C GLY A 62 -4.56 -22.48 -13.72
N VAL A 63 -5.50 -21.54 -13.84
CA VAL A 63 -6.32 -21.28 -15.04
C VAL A 63 -6.45 -19.77 -15.22
N GLY A 64 -5.78 -19.22 -16.22
CA GLY A 64 -5.61 -17.77 -16.42
C GLY A 64 -6.87 -16.99 -16.82
N ASP A 65 -7.96 -17.68 -17.15
CA ASP A 65 -9.21 -17.07 -17.59
C ASP A 65 -10.40 -17.34 -16.65
N LEU A 66 -10.16 -17.80 -15.41
CA LEU A 66 -11.23 -18.12 -14.45
C LEU A 66 -12.17 -16.95 -14.20
N GLY A 67 -11.65 -15.72 -14.08
CA GLY A 67 -12.49 -14.54 -13.84
C GLY A 67 -13.45 -14.27 -15.00
N ARG A 68 -12.93 -14.25 -16.23
CA ARG A 68 -13.72 -13.94 -17.45
C ARG A 68 -14.67 -15.09 -17.82
N ASN A 69 -14.28 -16.34 -17.58
CA ASN A 69 -15.01 -17.53 -18.01
C ASN A 69 -15.56 -18.36 -16.83
N HIS A 70 -15.83 -17.75 -15.68
CA HIS A 70 -16.16 -18.46 -14.44
C HIS A 70 -17.31 -19.47 -14.59
N ALA A 71 -18.39 -19.10 -15.28
CA ALA A 71 -19.56 -19.95 -15.45
C ALA A 71 -19.27 -21.19 -16.29
N ARG A 72 -18.40 -21.07 -17.31
CA ARG A 72 -17.96 -22.20 -18.14
C ARG A 72 -17.14 -23.17 -17.31
N HIS A 73 -16.17 -22.66 -16.57
CA HIS A 73 -15.28 -23.46 -15.73
C HIS A 73 -16.02 -24.17 -14.60
N LEU A 74 -16.96 -23.48 -13.95
CA LEU A 74 -17.80 -24.07 -12.90
C LEU A 74 -18.63 -25.24 -13.44
N ARG A 75 -19.32 -25.07 -14.57
CA ARG A 75 -20.11 -26.14 -15.21
C ARG A 75 -19.24 -27.35 -15.56
N ALA A 76 -18.07 -27.13 -16.14
CA ALA A 76 -17.13 -28.20 -16.48
C ALA A 76 -16.70 -28.99 -15.23
N ARG A 77 -16.39 -28.32 -14.11
CA ARG A 77 -16.03 -28.99 -12.85
C ARG A 77 -17.19 -29.81 -12.27
N LEU A 78 -18.41 -29.28 -12.27
CA LEU A 78 -19.59 -30.01 -11.79
C LEU A 78 -19.87 -31.26 -12.62
N ALA A 79 -19.81 -31.15 -13.95
CA ALA A 79 -19.99 -32.29 -14.84
C ALA A 79 -18.90 -33.38 -14.64
N ALA A 80 -17.64 -32.97 -14.47
CA ALA A 80 -16.55 -33.91 -14.17
C ALA A 80 -16.74 -34.62 -12.82
N LYS A 81 -17.25 -33.91 -11.80
CA LYS A 81 -17.56 -34.51 -10.49
C LYS A 81 -18.65 -35.57 -10.59
N HIS A 82 -19.75 -35.29 -11.29
CA HIS A 82 -20.84 -36.26 -11.48
C HIS A 82 -20.35 -37.53 -12.22
N ARG A 83 -19.55 -37.37 -13.27
CA ARG A 83 -18.97 -38.52 -13.98
C ARG A 83 -18.07 -39.39 -13.11
N ARG A 84 -17.30 -38.78 -12.19
CA ARG A 84 -16.49 -39.55 -11.23
C ARG A 84 -17.36 -40.37 -10.30
N VAL A 85 -18.40 -39.78 -9.71
CA VAL A 85 -19.32 -40.49 -8.81
C VAL A 85 -19.94 -41.69 -9.52
N GLN A 86 -20.44 -41.52 -10.74
CA GLN A 86 -21.05 -42.59 -11.55
C GLN A 86 -20.09 -43.70 -12.01
N ALA A 87 -18.77 -43.47 -11.99
CA ALA A 87 -17.78 -44.47 -12.39
C ALA A 87 -17.25 -45.30 -11.21
N THR A 88 -17.67 -44.97 -9.98
CA THR A 88 -17.30 -45.67 -8.74
C THR A 88 -18.44 -46.52 -8.17
N ASP A 89 -19.63 -46.42 -8.78
CA ASP A 89 -20.79 -47.31 -8.59
C ASP A 89 -20.80 -48.37 -9.70
#